data_AF-A0A934WPR0-F1
#
_entry.id   AF-A0A934WPR0-F1
#
_cell.length_a   1.000
_cell.length_b   1.000
_cell.length_c   1.000
_cell.angle_alpha   90.00
_cell.angle_beta   90.00
_cell.angle_gamma   90.00
#
_symmetry.space_group_name_H-M   'P 1'
#
loop_
_entity.id
_entity.type
_entity.pdbx_description
1 polymer ?
#
loop_
_entity_poly.entity_id
_entity_poly.type
_entity_poly.pdbx_seq_one_letter_code
_entity_poly.pdbx_strand_id
1 'polypeptide(L)'
;MKTKKLVCALLASTLVLLSLSACQPAKPGQTETTSSAQSSDIYRIEDYESSEVFDIAKVNLSEALSDICTSYRFTYLSDGLKINGYISVPNSLAATQKPGKCVLFNRGGNRDFGKLENDTTANICAVCGRIVVASQYRGGGGSEGADQFGGDDLHDVIKLIDLCENHFSFIDMDDFCAAGASRGGVMTYPVARQDKRIKRIIALSAESDLFEAYESRDDMKTVLKETIGCTPDENPEEYKKRSAVYWADEIEVPVLMFHSRQDKRVSYKQAEDLYAKLKDSTDCTFITYEDDSHAIVHDKDYSTIRNWLNQ
;
A
#
# COMPACT_ATOMS: atom_id res chain seq x y z
N MET A 1 -20.27 -18.65 -18.67
CA MET A 1 -20.38 -17.29 -18.09
C MET A 1 -18.97 -16.80 -17.78
N LYS A 2 -18.47 -15.86 -18.58
CA LYS A 2 -17.08 -15.38 -18.56
C LYS A 2 -16.94 -14.11 -17.70
N THR A 3 -15.87 -14.07 -16.89
CA THR A 3 -15.06 -12.91 -16.44
C THR A 3 -15.73 -11.71 -15.76
N LYS A 4 -15.39 -11.47 -14.48
CA LYS A 4 -15.16 -10.12 -13.93
C LYS A 4 -13.74 -10.05 -13.38
N LYS A 5 -12.89 -9.32 -14.10
CA LYS A 5 -11.53 -8.96 -13.72
C LYS A 5 -11.61 -7.90 -12.61
N LEU A 6 -10.80 -8.08 -11.57
CA LEU A 6 -10.53 -7.11 -10.52
C LEU A 6 -9.21 -6.44 -10.91
N VAL A 7 -9.24 -5.30 -11.62
CA VAL A 7 -8.07 -4.43 -11.88
C VAL A 7 -8.59 -3.00 -12.12
N CYS A 8 -7.89 -2.04 -11.54
CA CYS A 8 -8.02 -0.59 -11.70
C CYS A 8 -8.33 -0.18 -13.15
N ALA A 9 -9.36 0.65 -13.35
CA ALA A 9 -9.67 1.23 -14.65
C ALA A 9 -8.69 2.37 -14.97
N LEU A 10 -8.18 2.36 -16.20
CA LEU A 10 -7.14 3.24 -16.73
C LEU A 10 -7.59 4.69 -16.95
N LEU A 11 -6.59 5.57 -16.79
CA LEU A 11 -6.49 6.95 -17.26
C LEU A 11 -6.97 7.15 -18.71
N ALA A 12 -7.86 8.12 -18.91
CA ALA A 12 -8.18 8.67 -20.21
C ALA A 12 -7.28 9.87 -20.54
N SER A 13 -6.57 9.70 -21.64
CA SER A 13 -5.85 10.67 -22.48
C SER A 13 -6.36 12.12 -22.46
N THR A 14 -5.46 13.06 -22.17
CA THR A 14 -5.50 14.40 -22.79
C THR A 14 -4.09 14.82 -23.16
N LEU A 15 -3.82 14.70 -24.47
CA LEU A 15 -2.59 15.12 -25.13
C LEU A 15 -2.64 16.65 -25.28
N VAL A 16 -1.83 17.40 -24.52
CA VAL A 16 -1.53 18.81 -24.84
C VAL A 16 -0.24 18.84 -25.63
N LEU A 17 -0.37 18.89 -26.96
CA LEU A 17 0.72 19.17 -27.90
C LEU A 17 1.13 20.64 -27.77
N LEU A 18 2.31 20.90 -27.19
CA LEU A 18 3.05 22.14 -27.40
C LEU A 18 4.21 21.84 -28.36
N SER A 19 4.05 22.29 -29.60
CA SER A 19 5.06 22.29 -30.65
C SER A 19 6.19 23.26 -30.32
N LEU A 20 7.44 22.78 -30.29
CA LEU A 20 8.62 23.62 -30.49
C LEU A 20 9.60 22.91 -31.42
N SER A 21 10.06 23.68 -32.40
CA SER A 21 10.70 23.28 -33.64
C SER A 21 12.08 22.65 -33.49
N ALA A 22 12.38 21.76 -34.43
CA ALA A 22 13.68 21.12 -34.62
C ALA A 22 14.75 22.09 -35.16
N CYS A 23 15.98 21.91 -34.69
CA CYS A 23 17.19 22.26 -35.44
C CYS A 23 18.22 21.14 -35.23
N GLN A 24 18.63 20.45 -36.30
CA GLN A 24 19.74 19.47 -36.29
C GLN A 24 21.10 20.15 -36.66
N PRO A 25 22.23 19.44 -36.84
CA PRO A 25 23.27 19.28 -35.82
C PRO A 25 24.65 19.82 -36.27
N ALA A 26 25.61 19.92 -35.36
CA ALA A 26 27.02 20.17 -35.69
C ALA A 26 27.91 18.95 -35.37
N LYS A 27 28.94 18.77 -36.20
CA LYS A 27 29.87 17.62 -36.34
C LYS A 27 30.95 17.50 -35.24
N PRO A 28 31.71 16.38 -35.18
CA PRO A 28 32.39 15.91 -33.97
C PRO A 28 33.82 16.41 -33.79
N GLY A 29 34.25 16.57 -32.53
CA GLY A 29 35.63 16.73 -32.08
C GLY A 29 35.98 15.67 -31.03
N GLN A 30 37.19 15.12 -31.11
CA GLN A 30 37.66 13.96 -30.34
C GLN A 30 38.16 14.32 -28.93
N THR A 31 37.97 13.33 -28.05
CA THR A 31 38.76 12.92 -26.87
C THR A 31 38.95 13.92 -25.73
N GLU A 32 38.17 13.70 -24.67
CA GLU A 32 38.71 13.54 -23.31
C GLU A 32 37.96 12.38 -22.64
N THR A 33 38.67 11.28 -22.38
CA THR A 33 38.21 10.18 -21.52
C THR A 33 38.17 10.70 -20.09
N THR A 34 37.08 11.40 -19.77
CA THR A 34 36.65 11.59 -18.40
C THR A 34 36.12 10.24 -17.92
N SER A 35 36.79 9.68 -16.91
CA SER A 35 36.19 8.66 -16.06
C SER A 35 34.86 9.21 -15.57
N SER A 36 33.76 8.74 -16.15
CA SER A 36 32.45 9.01 -15.60
C SER A 36 32.43 8.37 -14.22
N ALA A 37 32.39 9.20 -13.17
CA ALA A 37 31.82 8.76 -11.92
C ALA A 37 30.45 8.17 -12.29
N GLN A 38 30.29 6.86 -12.13
CA GLN A 38 28.97 6.25 -12.25
C GLN A 38 28.11 6.99 -11.24
N SER A 39 27.22 7.86 -11.73
CA SER A 39 26.10 8.34 -10.95
C SER A 39 25.35 7.09 -10.52
N SER A 40 25.53 6.66 -9.28
CA SER A 40 24.79 5.53 -8.72
C SER A 40 23.33 5.91 -8.78
N ASP A 41 22.57 5.27 -9.66
CA ASP A 41 21.12 5.46 -9.72
C ASP A 41 20.55 4.93 -8.41
N ILE A 42 20.19 5.83 -7.48
CA ILE A 42 19.76 5.43 -6.13
C ILE A 42 18.48 4.59 -6.15
N TYR A 43 17.78 4.58 -7.30
CA TYR A 43 16.55 3.85 -7.55
C TYR A 43 16.77 2.50 -8.26
N ARG A 44 18.03 2.11 -8.50
CA ARG A 44 18.36 0.76 -8.94
C ARG A 44 18.28 -0.19 -7.75
N ILE A 45 17.08 -0.70 -7.50
CA ILE A 45 16.77 -1.51 -6.30
C ILE A 45 17.63 -2.78 -6.21
N GLU A 46 18.09 -3.32 -7.34
CA GLU A 46 19.03 -4.45 -7.39
C GLU A 46 20.33 -4.18 -6.62
N ASP A 47 20.74 -2.92 -6.44
CA ASP A 47 21.94 -2.55 -5.67
C ASP A 47 21.73 -2.65 -4.15
N TYR A 48 20.49 -2.91 -3.71
CA TYR A 48 20.11 -3.12 -2.32
C TYR A 48 19.99 -4.62 -1.99
N GLU A 49 20.53 -5.53 -2.80
CA GLU A 49 20.57 -6.94 -2.42
C GLU A 49 21.53 -7.17 -1.23
N SER A 50 21.10 -7.99 -0.27
CA SER A 50 21.81 -8.29 0.99
C SER A 50 21.39 -9.65 1.55
N SER A 51 21.91 -10.02 2.72
CA SER A 51 21.46 -11.22 3.43
C SER A 51 20.03 -11.10 4.00
N GLU A 52 19.51 -9.88 4.18
CA GLU A 52 18.15 -9.65 4.70
C GLU A 52 17.12 -9.34 3.61
N VAL A 53 17.57 -8.91 2.43
CA VAL A 53 16.75 -8.56 1.25
C VAL A 53 17.38 -9.16 0.01
N PHE A 54 16.71 -10.12 -0.63
CA PHE A 54 17.29 -10.92 -1.72
C PHE A 54 16.22 -11.32 -2.75
N ASP A 55 16.62 -12.02 -3.80
CA ASP A 55 15.74 -12.41 -4.93
C ASP A 55 15.08 -11.19 -5.59
N ILE A 56 15.80 -10.06 -5.66
CA ILE A 56 15.30 -8.83 -6.26
C ILE A 56 15.13 -9.04 -7.76
N ALA A 57 13.92 -8.82 -8.26
CA ALA A 57 13.60 -8.98 -9.66
C ALA A 57 12.73 -7.83 -10.17
N LYS A 58 13.19 -7.21 -11.26
CA LYS A 58 12.38 -6.21 -11.98
C LYS A 58 11.11 -6.86 -12.53
N VAL A 59 9.99 -6.17 -12.37
CA VAL A 59 8.68 -6.58 -12.86
C VAL A 59 8.45 -6.04 -14.26
N ASN A 60 8.00 -6.91 -15.17
CA ASN A 60 7.57 -6.51 -16.51
C ASN A 60 6.13 -5.97 -16.44
N LEU A 61 6.00 -4.64 -16.45
CA LEU A 61 4.72 -3.94 -16.47
C LEU A 61 4.16 -3.81 -17.89
N SER A 62 2.88 -3.46 -17.99
CA SER A 62 2.29 -2.99 -19.26
C SER A 62 2.92 -1.66 -19.68
N GLU A 63 2.87 -1.34 -20.98
CA GLU A 63 3.42 -0.10 -21.54
C GLU A 63 2.93 1.14 -20.79
N ALA A 64 1.61 1.23 -20.55
CA ALA A 64 0.99 2.35 -19.83
C ALA A 64 1.53 2.54 -18.41
N LEU A 65 1.86 1.46 -17.70
CA LEU A 65 2.41 1.53 -16.34
C LEU A 65 3.93 1.72 -16.33
N SER A 66 4.64 1.15 -17.31
CA SER A 66 6.09 1.30 -17.43
C SER A 66 6.51 2.73 -17.78
N ASP A 67 5.65 3.50 -18.45
CA ASP A 67 5.87 4.93 -18.68
C ASP A 67 5.78 5.76 -17.39
N ILE A 68 5.02 5.27 -16.40
CA ILE A 68 4.75 5.98 -15.14
C ILE A 68 5.76 5.60 -14.05
N CYS A 69 6.06 4.31 -13.91
CA CYS A 69 6.86 3.80 -12.81
C CYS A 69 7.68 2.57 -13.19
N THR A 70 8.70 2.31 -12.40
CA THR A 70 9.48 1.08 -12.44
C THR A 70 9.16 0.25 -11.19
N SER A 71 8.89 -1.05 -11.38
CA SER A 71 8.49 -1.95 -10.29
C SER A 71 9.48 -3.10 -10.12
N TYR A 72 9.62 -3.53 -8.86
CA TYR A 72 10.40 -4.69 -8.45
C TYR A 72 9.60 -5.52 -7.46
N ARG A 73 9.90 -6.81 -7.44
CA ARG A 73 9.58 -7.71 -6.33
C ARG A 73 10.88 -8.16 -5.67
N PHE A 74 10.81 -8.51 -4.40
CA PHE A 74 11.95 -8.99 -3.63
C PHE A 74 11.45 -9.91 -2.51
N THR A 75 12.37 -10.60 -1.87
CA THR A 75 12.13 -11.38 -0.66
C THR A 75 12.89 -10.73 0.49
N TYR A 76 12.30 -10.69 1.68
CA TYR A 76 12.98 -10.24 2.89
C TYR A 76 12.69 -11.16 4.07
N LEU A 77 13.55 -11.10 5.09
CA LEU A 77 13.36 -11.90 6.32
C LEU A 77 12.54 -11.14 7.36
N SER A 78 11.54 -11.81 7.93
CA SER A 78 10.71 -11.34 9.03
C SER A 78 10.44 -12.51 9.98
N ASP A 79 10.79 -12.40 11.26
CA ASP A 79 10.73 -13.51 12.24
C ASP A 79 11.39 -14.82 11.75
N GLY A 80 12.45 -14.71 10.92
CA GLY A 80 13.12 -15.85 10.31
C GLY A 80 12.38 -16.50 9.14
N LEU A 81 11.22 -15.97 8.75
CA LEU A 81 10.44 -16.38 7.58
C LEU A 81 10.80 -15.55 6.35
N LYS A 82 10.73 -16.17 5.17
CA LYS A 82 10.88 -15.48 3.88
C LYS A 82 9.54 -14.88 3.44
N ILE A 83 9.51 -13.56 3.34
CA ILE A 83 8.32 -12.80 2.98
C ILE A 83 8.54 -12.07 1.66
N ASN A 84 7.59 -12.18 0.75
CA ASN A 84 7.62 -11.48 -0.51
C ASN A 84 7.23 -9.99 -0.31
N GLY A 85 7.96 -9.11 -0.96
CA GLY A 85 7.74 -7.67 -1.00
C GLY A 85 7.63 -7.15 -2.42
N TYR A 86 6.90 -6.06 -2.59
CA TYR A 86 6.73 -5.36 -3.85
C TYR A 86 7.04 -3.89 -3.66
N ILE A 87 7.68 -3.27 -4.65
CA ILE A 87 7.98 -1.85 -4.63
C ILE A 87 7.87 -1.24 -6.03
N SER A 88 7.28 -0.05 -6.11
CA SER A 88 7.15 0.73 -7.33
C SER A 88 7.66 2.15 -7.11
N VAL A 89 8.48 2.62 -8.03
CA VAL A 89 9.11 3.94 -7.99
C VAL A 89 8.62 4.76 -9.18
N PRO A 90 8.02 5.95 -8.98
CA PRO A 90 7.69 6.87 -10.06
C PRO A 90 8.93 7.23 -10.90
N ASN A 91 8.84 7.12 -12.23
CA ASN A 91 9.93 7.48 -13.13
C ASN A 91 10.30 8.98 -13.01
N SER A 92 9.33 9.82 -12.62
CA SER A 92 9.56 11.25 -12.34
C SER A 92 10.45 11.49 -11.13
N LEU A 93 10.48 10.60 -10.14
CA LEU A 93 11.37 10.67 -8.98
C LEU A 93 12.78 10.18 -9.33
N ALA A 94 12.89 9.14 -10.16
CA ALA A 94 14.16 8.63 -10.64
C ALA A 94 15.00 9.71 -11.35
N ALA A 95 14.35 10.66 -12.04
CA ALA A 95 15.04 11.80 -12.65
C ALA A 95 15.71 12.76 -11.64
N THR A 96 15.29 12.75 -10.36
CA THR A 96 15.78 13.69 -9.35
C THR A 96 16.99 13.18 -8.55
N GLN A 97 17.16 11.86 -8.47
CA GLN A 97 18.21 11.20 -7.68
C GLN A 97 18.26 11.66 -6.20
N LYS A 98 17.11 12.02 -5.64
CA LYS A 98 16.92 12.36 -4.22
C LYS A 98 15.94 11.39 -3.58
N PRO A 99 16.01 11.17 -2.24
CA PRO A 99 15.00 10.38 -1.53
C PRO A 99 13.58 10.87 -1.82
N GLY A 100 12.68 9.91 -2.01
CA GLY A 100 11.30 10.14 -2.40
C GLY A 100 10.30 9.76 -1.32
N LYS A 101 9.20 10.49 -1.26
CA LYS A 101 8.07 10.22 -0.36
C LYS A 101 7.47 8.85 -0.65
N CYS A 102 7.01 8.15 0.38
CA CYS A 102 6.56 6.77 0.28
C CYS A 102 5.15 6.54 0.86
N VAL A 103 4.45 5.59 0.26
CA VAL A 103 3.22 4.99 0.78
C VAL A 103 3.45 3.49 0.99
N LEU A 104 3.38 3.05 2.22
CA LEU A 104 3.19 1.64 2.56
C LEU A 104 1.76 1.23 2.20
N PHE A 105 1.61 0.29 1.28
CA PHE A 105 0.31 -0.27 0.93
C PHE A 105 0.08 -1.61 1.64
N ASN A 106 -0.99 -1.64 2.43
CA ASN A 106 -1.48 -2.81 3.12
C ASN A 106 -2.64 -3.44 2.34
N ARG A 107 -2.36 -4.58 1.71
CA ARG A 107 -3.34 -5.34 0.93
C ARG A 107 -4.51 -5.85 1.78
N GLY A 108 -5.66 -6.01 1.12
CA GLY A 108 -6.81 -6.73 1.66
C GLY A 108 -6.79 -8.24 1.35
N GLY A 109 -7.86 -8.93 1.72
CA GLY A 109 -8.03 -10.38 1.49
C GLY A 109 -7.22 -11.26 2.46
N ASN A 110 -7.17 -12.57 2.24
CA ASN A 110 -6.50 -13.51 3.14
C ASN A 110 -5.82 -14.62 2.36
N ARG A 111 -4.71 -15.14 2.87
CA ARG A 111 -3.87 -16.15 2.20
C ARG A 111 -3.63 -15.70 0.75
N ASP A 112 -3.98 -16.54 -0.23
CA ASP A 112 -3.88 -16.23 -1.66
C ASP A 112 -5.03 -15.37 -2.21
N PHE A 113 -6.15 -15.25 -1.50
CA PHE A 113 -7.26 -14.40 -1.93
C PHE A 113 -6.89 -12.94 -1.77
N GLY A 114 -6.84 -12.19 -2.87
CA GLY A 114 -6.45 -10.77 -2.88
C GLY A 114 -4.94 -10.55 -2.71
N LYS A 115 -4.12 -11.56 -3.03
CA LYS A 115 -2.66 -11.44 -3.05
C LYS A 115 -2.22 -10.30 -3.97
N LEU A 116 -1.07 -9.73 -3.66
CA LEU A 116 -0.41 -8.76 -4.53
C LEU A 116 -0.05 -9.44 -5.85
N GLU A 117 -0.38 -8.75 -6.93
CA GLU A 117 0.09 -9.08 -8.27
C GLU A 117 1.16 -8.07 -8.68
N ASN A 118 1.91 -8.43 -9.71
CA ASN A 118 3.03 -7.63 -10.24
C ASN A 118 2.69 -6.15 -10.52
N ASP A 119 1.44 -5.84 -10.87
CA ASP A 119 1.00 -4.49 -11.19
C ASP A 119 0.33 -3.76 -10.01
N THR A 120 0.18 -4.39 -8.84
CA THR A 120 -0.60 -3.82 -7.73
C THR A 120 0.02 -2.54 -7.19
N THR A 121 1.30 -2.56 -6.82
CA THR A 121 2.02 -1.36 -6.35
C THR A 121 2.17 -0.32 -7.46
N ALA A 122 2.27 -0.74 -8.73
CA ALA A 122 2.38 0.15 -9.88
C ALA A 122 1.10 0.97 -10.10
N ASN A 123 -0.07 0.34 -10.00
CA ASN A 123 -1.35 1.02 -10.11
C ASN A 123 -1.53 2.08 -9.01
N ILE A 124 -1.13 1.76 -7.77
CA ILE A 124 -1.22 2.70 -6.65
C ILE A 124 -0.19 3.83 -6.83
N CYS A 125 1.01 3.50 -7.28
CA CYS A 125 2.07 4.45 -7.62
C CYS A 125 1.59 5.46 -8.67
N ALA A 126 0.83 5.01 -9.68
CA ALA A 126 0.24 5.89 -10.69
C ALA A 126 -0.81 6.86 -10.11
N VAL A 127 -1.57 6.43 -9.10
CA VAL A 127 -2.57 7.27 -8.42
C VAL A 127 -1.91 8.32 -7.52
N CYS A 128 -0.95 7.90 -6.68
CA CYS A 128 -0.39 8.78 -5.65
C CYS A 128 0.84 9.58 -6.11
N GLY A 129 1.54 9.14 -7.16
CA GLY A 129 2.79 9.75 -7.62
C GLY A 129 3.95 9.63 -6.61
N ARG A 130 3.89 8.63 -5.72
CA ARG A 130 4.88 8.34 -4.67
C ARG A 130 5.47 6.96 -4.85
N ILE A 131 6.59 6.70 -4.17
CA ILE A 131 7.08 5.34 -4.01
C ILE A 131 6.01 4.53 -3.28
N VAL A 132 5.68 3.35 -3.77
CA VAL A 132 4.75 2.43 -3.10
C VAL A 132 5.48 1.17 -2.75
N VAL A 133 5.45 0.80 -1.47
CA VAL A 133 6.02 -0.45 -0.97
C VAL A 133 4.91 -1.29 -0.33
N ALA A 134 4.94 -2.61 -0.48
CA ALA A 134 3.92 -3.48 0.06
C ALA A 134 4.50 -4.84 0.47
N SER A 135 4.00 -5.36 1.59
CA SER A 135 4.28 -6.72 2.04
C SER A 135 3.20 -7.68 1.54
N GLN A 136 3.63 -8.78 0.93
CA GLN A 136 2.77 -9.95 0.75
C GLN A 136 2.88 -10.78 2.02
N TYR A 137 1.97 -10.56 2.97
CA TYR A 137 2.02 -11.14 4.32
C TYR A 137 2.32 -12.64 4.35
N ARG A 138 2.94 -13.11 5.45
CA ARG A 138 3.14 -14.52 5.75
C ARG A 138 1.88 -15.37 5.53
N GLY A 139 2.07 -16.59 5.05
CA GLY A 139 0.99 -17.54 4.77
C GLY A 139 0.15 -17.27 3.52
N GLY A 140 0.60 -16.41 2.61
CA GLY A 140 -0.05 -16.18 1.32
C GLY A 140 0.88 -15.66 0.24
N GLY A 141 0.56 -15.90 -1.04
CA GLY A 141 1.27 -15.32 -2.18
C GLY A 141 2.75 -15.72 -2.27
N GLY A 142 3.08 -16.92 -1.80
CA GLY A 142 4.46 -17.45 -1.81
C GLY A 142 5.31 -17.08 -0.61
N SER A 143 4.81 -16.27 0.33
CA SER A 143 5.47 -16.01 1.61
C SER A 143 5.31 -17.20 2.57
N GLU A 144 6.34 -17.49 3.35
CA GLU A 144 6.33 -18.56 4.35
C GLU A 144 5.42 -18.22 5.55
N GLY A 145 5.23 -19.17 6.48
CA GLY A 145 4.44 -18.97 7.70
C GLY A 145 2.93 -19.17 7.54
N ALA A 146 2.16 -18.54 8.43
CA ALA A 146 0.70 -18.67 8.49
C ALA A 146 0.02 -17.31 8.62
N ASP A 147 -1.05 -17.12 7.87
CA ASP A 147 -1.86 -15.89 7.90
C ASP A 147 -2.70 -15.84 9.19
N GLN A 148 -2.47 -14.82 10.01
CA GLN A 148 -3.17 -14.60 11.29
C GLN A 148 -4.15 -13.40 11.31
N PHE A 149 -4.42 -12.82 10.14
CA PHE A 149 -5.40 -11.75 9.96
C PHE A 149 -5.21 -10.60 10.97
N GLY A 150 -4.03 -9.97 10.99
CA GLY A 150 -3.69 -8.93 11.96
C GLY A 150 -3.06 -9.45 13.26
N GLY A 151 -2.43 -10.63 13.20
CA GLY A 151 -1.57 -11.15 14.25
C GLY A 151 -0.09 -10.93 13.90
N ASP A 152 0.70 -12.01 13.87
CA ASP A 152 2.13 -11.94 13.57
C ASP A 152 2.44 -11.44 12.15
N ASP A 153 1.46 -11.47 11.23
CA ASP A 153 1.56 -10.82 9.91
C ASP A 153 1.80 -9.30 10.01
N LEU A 154 1.49 -8.69 11.15
CA LEU A 154 1.80 -7.28 11.42
C LEU A 154 3.32 -7.05 11.52
N HIS A 155 4.08 -8.04 12.00
CA HIS A 155 5.54 -7.94 12.07
C HIS A 155 6.16 -7.82 10.67
N ASP A 156 5.58 -8.47 9.66
CA ASP A 156 6.04 -8.35 8.27
C ASP A 156 5.94 -6.91 7.78
N VAL A 157 4.83 -6.26 8.12
CA VAL A 157 4.61 -4.85 7.76
C VAL A 157 5.58 -3.93 8.49
N ILE A 158 5.80 -4.13 9.80
CA ILE A 158 6.74 -3.32 10.60
C ILE A 158 8.17 -3.54 10.10
N LYS A 159 8.58 -4.78 9.84
CA LYS A 159 9.92 -5.11 9.32
C LYS A 159 10.14 -4.48 7.95
N LEU A 160 9.12 -4.41 7.11
CA LEU A 160 9.20 -3.69 5.84
C LEU A 160 9.44 -2.18 6.04
N ILE A 161 8.80 -1.55 7.02
CA ILE A 161 9.06 -0.14 7.38
C ILE A 161 10.51 0.02 7.89
N ASP A 162 11.01 -0.92 8.69
CA ASP A 162 12.40 -0.92 9.16
C ASP A 162 13.39 -1.00 7.99
N LEU A 163 13.08 -1.80 6.96
CA LEU A 163 13.89 -1.88 5.74
C LEU A 163 13.81 -0.58 4.93
N CYS A 164 12.65 0.07 4.86
CA CYS A 164 12.53 1.38 4.23
C CYS A 164 13.43 2.43 4.89
N GLU A 165 13.52 2.44 6.22
CA GLU A 165 14.34 3.39 6.96
C GLU A 165 15.84 3.07 6.89
N ASN A 166 16.20 1.80 7.11
CA ASN A 166 17.60 1.43 7.36
C ASN A 166 18.32 0.88 6.12
N HIS A 167 17.57 0.45 5.11
CA HIS A 167 18.12 -0.25 3.95
C HIS A 167 17.87 0.52 2.65
N PHE A 168 16.64 0.92 2.37
CA PHE A 168 16.28 1.63 1.15
C PHE A 168 16.51 3.16 1.27
N SER A 169 17.77 3.58 1.17
CA SER A 169 18.19 4.99 1.36
C SER A 169 17.53 6.02 0.42
N PHE A 170 16.85 5.57 -0.63
CA PHE A 170 16.06 6.40 -1.54
C PHE A 170 14.63 6.69 -1.05
N ILE A 171 14.25 6.20 0.13
CA ILE A 171 12.95 6.48 0.76
C ILE A 171 13.10 7.59 1.79
N ASP A 172 12.26 8.62 1.66
CA ASP A 172 12.13 9.70 2.62
C ASP A 172 11.18 9.29 3.76
N MET A 173 11.76 9.05 4.95
CA MET A 173 11.01 8.67 6.15
C MET A 173 10.32 9.85 6.86
N ASP A 174 10.65 11.10 6.49
CA ASP A 174 9.98 12.28 7.08
C ASP A 174 8.54 12.42 6.56
N ASP A 175 8.21 11.83 5.40
CA ASP A 175 6.87 11.77 4.80
C ASP A 175 6.53 10.34 4.35
N PHE A 176 6.51 9.42 5.32
CA PHE A 176 6.09 8.03 5.16
C PHE A 176 4.62 7.85 5.55
N CYS A 177 3.78 7.50 4.58
CA CYS A 177 2.34 7.32 4.77
C CYS A 177 1.96 5.84 4.68
N ALA A 178 0.78 5.45 5.19
CA ALA A 178 0.23 4.11 4.96
C ALA A 178 -1.16 4.18 4.30
N ALA A 179 -1.48 3.20 3.47
CA ALA A 179 -2.79 3.06 2.85
C ALA A 179 -3.25 1.60 2.93
N GLY A 180 -4.49 1.35 3.32
CA GLY A 180 -5.04 0.00 3.38
C GLY A 180 -6.44 -0.10 2.82
N ALA A 181 -6.76 -1.24 2.21
CA ALA A 181 -8.08 -1.51 1.68
C ALA A 181 -8.67 -2.83 2.20
N SER A 182 -9.97 -2.89 2.50
CA SER A 182 -10.61 -4.09 3.07
C SER A 182 -9.90 -4.52 4.38
N ARG A 183 -9.51 -5.79 4.53
CA ARG A 183 -8.62 -6.26 5.61
C ARG A 183 -7.39 -5.37 5.80
N GLY A 184 -6.89 -4.67 4.78
CA GLY A 184 -5.80 -3.73 4.92
C GLY A 184 -5.98 -2.72 6.07
N GLY A 185 -7.21 -2.42 6.48
CA GLY A 185 -7.51 -1.68 7.72
C GLY A 185 -6.95 -2.32 8.99
N VAL A 186 -7.09 -3.65 9.12
CA VAL A 186 -6.56 -4.47 10.22
C VAL A 186 -5.02 -4.41 10.30
N MET A 187 -4.35 -3.91 9.26
CA MET A 187 -2.90 -3.67 9.26
C MET A 187 -2.57 -2.18 9.40
N THR A 188 -3.26 -1.33 8.64
CA THR A 188 -3.02 0.11 8.60
C THR A 188 -3.31 0.79 9.93
N TYR A 189 -4.43 0.46 10.59
CA TYR A 189 -4.77 1.12 11.85
C TYR A 189 -3.80 0.73 12.99
N PRO A 190 -3.42 -0.55 13.20
CA PRO A 190 -2.43 -0.89 14.22
C PRO A 190 -1.05 -0.30 13.93
N VAL A 191 -0.61 -0.30 12.65
CA VAL A 191 0.64 0.36 12.26
C VAL A 191 0.61 1.85 12.59
N ALA A 192 -0.48 2.55 12.27
CA ALA A 192 -0.66 3.96 12.60
C ALA A 192 -0.70 4.25 14.11
N ARG A 193 -1.25 3.31 14.90
CA ARG A 193 -1.30 3.38 16.35
C ARG A 193 0.10 3.27 16.98
N GLN A 194 0.92 2.33 16.51
CA GLN A 194 2.15 1.94 17.20
C GLN A 194 3.44 2.50 16.58
N ASP A 195 3.44 2.89 15.31
CA ASP A 195 4.65 3.31 14.58
C ASP A 195 4.65 4.82 14.27
N LYS A 196 5.50 5.57 14.97
CA LYS A 196 5.59 7.04 14.86
C LYS A 196 6.24 7.53 13.56
N ARG A 197 6.75 6.62 12.72
CA ARG A 197 7.24 6.95 11.36
C ARG A 197 6.08 7.25 10.41
N ILE A 198 4.90 6.67 10.66
CA ILE A 198 3.69 6.96 9.88
C ILE A 198 3.21 8.39 10.14
N LYS A 199 3.05 9.17 9.07
CA LYS A 199 2.62 10.58 9.17
C LYS A 199 1.14 10.80 8.92
N ARG A 200 0.51 9.92 8.16
CA ARG A 200 -0.93 9.94 7.83
C ARG A 200 -1.33 8.63 7.18
N ILE A 201 -2.62 8.34 7.20
CA ILE A 201 -3.16 7.12 6.60
C ILE A 201 -4.33 7.36 5.65
N ILE A 202 -4.52 6.41 4.73
CA ILE A 202 -5.69 6.28 3.85
C ILE A 202 -6.36 4.92 4.08
N ALA A 203 -7.66 4.92 4.32
CA ALA A 203 -8.48 3.73 4.56
C ALA A 203 -9.58 3.61 3.48
N LEU A 204 -9.57 2.50 2.73
CA LEU A 204 -10.44 2.26 1.56
C LEU A 204 -11.34 1.05 1.80
N SER A 205 -12.63 1.25 2.08
CA SER A 205 -13.52 0.15 2.52
C SER A 205 -12.89 -0.70 3.64
N ALA A 206 -12.17 -0.07 4.56
CA ALA A 206 -11.23 -0.75 5.44
C ALA A 206 -11.91 -1.31 6.70
N GLU A 207 -11.62 -2.57 7.04
CA GLU A 207 -12.16 -3.21 8.25
C GLU A 207 -11.61 -2.54 9.52
N SER A 208 -12.52 -2.20 10.43
CA SER A 208 -12.22 -1.58 11.73
C SER A 208 -12.88 -2.31 12.90
N ASP A 209 -13.77 -3.28 12.63
CA ASP A 209 -14.47 -4.09 13.62
C ASP A 209 -14.61 -5.55 13.16
N LEU A 210 -13.78 -6.43 13.71
CA LEU A 210 -13.82 -7.86 13.40
C LEU A 210 -14.93 -8.61 14.15
N PHE A 211 -15.51 -8.03 15.21
CA PHE A 211 -16.72 -8.60 15.82
C PHE A 211 -17.88 -8.47 14.85
N GLU A 212 -18.08 -7.26 14.30
CA GLU A 212 -19.12 -7.03 13.29
C GLU A 212 -18.90 -7.90 12.07
N ALA A 213 -17.67 -7.99 11.55
CA ALA A 213 -17.36 -8.85 10.42
C ALA A 213 -17.65 -10.34 10.70
N TYR A 214 -17.37 -10.83 11.91
CA TYR A 214 -17.67 -12.20 12.29
C TYR A 214 -19.17 -12.46 12.40
N GLU A 215 -19.93 -11.52 12.98
CA GLU A 215 -21.37 -11.68 13.20
C GLU A 215 -22.17 -11.56 11.91
N SER A 216 -21.86 -10.57 11.07
CA SER A 216 -22.67 -10.19 9.92
C SER A 216 -22.36 -10.97 8.64
N ARG A 217 -21.20 -11.66 8.58
CA ARG A 217 -20.74 -12.36 7.37
C ARG A 217 -20.39 -13.81 7.64
N ASP A 218 -21.25 -14.71 7.16
CA ASP A 218 -21.07 -16.16 7.32
C ASP A 218 -19.76 -16.69 6.70
N ASP A 219 -19.31 -16.12 5.58
CA ASP A 219 -18.03 -16.49 4.97
C ASP A 219 -16.82 -16.01 5.79
N MET A 220 -16.96 -14.92 6.54
CA MET A 220 -15.92 -14.43 7.44
C MET A 220 -15.81 -15.23 8.74
N LYS A 221 -16.87 -15.90 9.20
CA LYS A 221 -16.80 -16.75 10.40
C LYS A 221 -15.71 -17.81 10.30
N THR A 222 -15.67 -18.54 9.18
CA THR A 222 -14.66 -19.57 8.95
C THR A 222 -13.27 -18.95 8.78
N VAL A 223 -13.14 -17.89 7.97
CA VAL A 223 -11.85 -17.22 7.74
C VAL A 223 -11.26 -16.75 9.07
N LEU A 224 -12.00 -15.95 9.83
CA LEU A 224 -11.53 -15.37 11.09
C LEU A 224 -11.24 -16.45 12.13
N LYS A 225 -12.09 -17.47 12.26
CA LYS A 225 -11.83 -18.58 13.20
C LYS A 225 -10.54 -19.32 12.85
N GLU A 226 -10.29 -19.59 11.58
CA GLU A 226 -9.10 -20.33 11.16
C GLU A 226 -7.82 -19.50 11.24
N THR A 227 -7.87 -18.20 10.92
CA THR A 227 -6.68 -17.35 10.93
C THR A 227 -6.36 -16.80 12.31
N ILE A 228 -7.38 -16.38 13.08
CA ILE A 228 -7.20 -15.89 14.46
C ILE A 228 -7.03 -17.07 15.43
N GLY A 229 -7.63 -18.22 15.13
CA GLY A 229 -7.52 -19.45 15.92
C GLY A 229 -8.61 -19.62 16.99
N CYS A 230 -9.55 -18.68 17.08
CA CYS A 230 -10.67 -18.68 18.04
C CYS A 230 -11.85 -17.88 17.48
N THR A 231 -13.04 -18.07 18.07
CA THR A 231 -14.20 -17.20 17.83
C THR A 231 -14.18 -15.98 18.76
N PRO A 232 -15.01 -14.94 18.53
CA PRO A 232 -15.11 -13.80 19.45
C PRO A 232 -15.57 -14.20 20.85
N ASP A 233 -16.43 -15.23 20.96
CA ASP A 233 -16.90 -15.75 22.25
C ASP A 233 -15.81 -16.51 23.01
N GLU A 234 -14.94 -17.22 22.28
CA GLU A 234 -13.84 -17.99 22.86
C GLU A 234 -12.71 -17.08 23.37
N ASN A 235 -12.38 -16.01 22.63
CA ASN A 235 -11.36 -15.05 23.04
C ASN A 235 -11.63 -13.64 22.46
N PRO A 236 -12.42 -12.80 23.16
CA PRO A 236 -12.78 -11.47 22.69
C PRO A 236 -11.58 -10.51 22.60
N GLU A 237 -10.53 -10.70 23.39
CA GLU A 237 -9.36 -9.82 23.37
C GLU A 237 -8.59 -9.90 22.05
N GLU A 238 -8.56 -11.07 21.40
CA GLU A 238 -7.95 -11.25 20.07
C GLU A 238 -8.68 -10.46 18.97
N TYR A 239 -9.99 -10.30 19.10
CA TYR A 239 -10.80 -9.51 18.18
C TYR A 239 -10.71 -8.03 18.49
N LYS A 240 -10.74 -7.65 19.78
CA LYS A 240 -10.61 -6.27 20.22
C LYS A 240 -9.28 -5.66 19.80
N LYS A 241 -8.16 -6.38 19.96
CA LYS A 241 -6.83 -5.87 19.58
C LYS A 241 -6.68 -5.59 18.08
N ARG A 242 -7.46 -6.29 17.24
CA ARG A 242 -7.48 -6.11 15.77
C ARG A 242 -8.52 -5.08 15.28
N SER A 243 -9.40 -4.63 16.17
CA SER A 243 -10.57 -3.81 15.82
C SER A 243 -10.36 -2.36 16.24
N ALA A 244 -9.93 -1.52 15.30
CA ALA A 244 -9.63 -0.10 15.51
C ALA A 244 -10.74 0.69 16.21
N VAL A 245 -12.01 0.32 16.02
CA VAL A 245 -13.15 0.99 16.68
C VAL A 245 -13.07 0.94 18.21
N TYR A 246 -12.32 0.00 18.81
CA TYR A 246 -12.18 -0.15 20.27
C TYR A 246 -11.03 0.66 20.88
N TRP A 247 -10.14 1.22 20.06
CA TRP A 247 -8.96 1.98 20.47
C TRP A 247 -8.72 3.18 19.53
N ALA A 248 -9.80 3.72 18.96
CA ALA A 248 -9.75 4.80 17.97
C ALA A 248 -9.00 6.05 18.49
N ASP A 249 -9.10 6.31 19.79
CA ASP A 249 -8.40 7.39 20.50
C ASP A 249 -6.87 7.25 20.49
N GLU A 250 -6.34 6.07 20.16
CA GLU A 250 -4.91 5.82 20.01
C GLU A 250 -4.40 6.06 18.58
N ILE A 251 -5.28 6.42 17.63
CA ILE A 251 -4.91 6.79 16.26
C ILE A 251 -4.72 8.31 16.19
N GLU A 252 -3.47 8.73 16.41
CA GLU A 252 -3.08 10.15 16.54
C GLU A 252 -2.67 10.80 15.20
N VAL A 253 -2.60 10.04 14.11
CA VAL A 253 -2.21 10.53 12.78
C VAL A 253 -3.44 10.89 11.95
N PRO A 254 -3.36 11.88 11.03
CA PRO A 254 -4.45 12.20 10.12
C PRO A 254 -4.96 10.98 9.35
N VAL A 255 -6.29 10.86 9.19
CA VAL A 255 -6.96 9.74 8.52
C VAL A 255 -7.87 10.20 7.38
N LEU A 256 -7.63 9.72 6.17
CA LEU A 256 -8.57 9.85 5.04
C LEU A 256 -9.30 8.53 4.80
N MET A 257 -10.63 8.55 4.90
CA MET A 257 -11.48 7.38 4.75
C MET A 257 -12.34 7.48 3.48
N PHE A 258 -12.47 6.37 2.76
CA PHE A 258 -13.40 6.19 1.65
C PHE A 258 -14.25 4.94 1.91
N HIS A 259 -15.57 5.05 1.80
CA HIS A 259 -16.44 3.87 1.94
C HIS A 259 -17.76 4.02 1.18
N SER A 260 -18.18 2.95 0.51
CA SER A 260 -19.48 2.89 -0.18
C SER A 260 -20.59 2.40 0.77
N ARG A 261 -21.73 3.08 0.80
CA ARG A 261 -22.85 2.77 1.69
C ARG A 261 -23.49 1.41 1.42
N GLN A 262 -23.42 0.90 0.19
CA GLN A 262 -23.95 -0.42 -0.16
C GLN A 262 -22.84 -1.48 -0.29
N ASP A 263 -21.65 -1.23 0.26
CA ASP A 263 -20.55 -2.20 0.28
C ASP A 263 -21.02 -3.51 0.94
N LYS A 264 -21.03 -4.59 0.15
CA LYS A 264 -21.48 -5.92 0.58
C LYS A 264 -20.37 -6.72 1.25
N ARG A 265 -19.13 -6.22 1.21
CA ARG A 265 -17.93 -6.91 1.68
C ARG A 265 -17.51 -6.46 3.07
N VAL A 266 -17.50 -5.15 3.32
CA VAL A 266 -17.23 -4.57 4.64
C VAL A 266 -18.35 -3.58 4.93
N SER A 267 -19.06 -3.81 6.03
CA SER A 267 -20.21 -2.97 6.40
C SER A 267 -19.80 -1.51 6.53
N TYR A 268 -20.53 -0.63 5.83
CA TYR A 268 -20.34 0.83 5.94
C TYR A 268 -20.40 1.32 7.39
N LYS A 269 -21.17 0.63 8.24
CA LYS A 269 -21.28 0.93 9.67
C LYS A 269 -19.93 0.91 10.38
N GLN A 270 -19.01 0.02 10.01
CA GLN A 270 -17.67 -0.03 10.60
C GLN A 270 -16.90 1.28 10.40
N ALA A 271 -16.97 1.85 9.19
CA ALA A 271 -16.33 3.13 8.88
C ALA A 271 -17.06 4.31 9.55
N GLU A 272 -18.39 4.28 9.58
CA GLU A 272 -19.19 5.32 10.27
C GLU A 272 -18.90 5.37 11.78
N ASP A 273 -18.85 4.20 12.44
CA ASP A 273 -18.57 4.11 13.87
C ASP A 273 -17.14 4.53 14.21
N LEU A 274 -16.16 4.16 13.38
CA LEU A 274 -14.77 4.61 13.56
C LEU A 274 -14.63 6.12 13.33
N TYR A 275 -15.21 6.65 12.24
CA TYR A 275 -15.19 8.08 11.95
C TYR A 275 -15.80 8.90 13.09
N ALA A 276 -16.94 8.46 13.63
CA ALA A 276 -17.60 9.13 14.74
C ALA A 276 -16.72 9.25 15.99
N LYS A 277 -15.78 8.31 16.19
CA LYS A 277 -14.81 8.33 17.30
C LYS A 277 -13.57 9.17 17.01
N LEU A 278 -13.16 9.29 15.74
CA LEU A 278 -11.94 10.01 15.34
C LEU A 278 -12.16 11.50 15.10
N LYS A 279 -13.31 11.89 14.55
CA LYS A 279 -13.55 13.22 13.97
C LYS A 279 -13.30 14.42 14.90
N ASP A 280 -13.36 14.22 16.22
CA ASP A 280 -13.19 15.29 17.21
C ASP A 280 -11.76 15.32 17.81
N SER A 281 -10.98 14.24 17.67
CA SER A 281 -9.62 14.10 18.24
C SER A 281 -8.50 14.11 17.20
N THR A 282 -8.83 13.78 15.95
CA THR A 282 -7.87 13.53 14.88
C THR A 282 -8.36 14.22 13.60
N ASP A 283 -7.44 14.76 12.78
CA ASP A 283 -7.79 15.24 11.45
C ASP A 283 -8.30 14.06 10.60
N CYS A 284 -9.62 13.96 10.49
CA CYS A 284 -10.28 12.82 9.86
C CYS A 284 -11.25 13.31 8.78
N THR A 285 -10.96 12.95 7.53
CA THR A 285 -11.83 13.21 6.39
C THR A 285 -12.51 11.91 5.96
N PHE A 286 -13.84 11.91 5.85
CA PHE A 286 -14.61 10.74 5.42
C PHE A 286 -15.42 11.04 4.15
N ILE A 287 -15.09 10.32 3.07
CA ILE A 287 -15.74 10.43 1.77
C ILE A 287 -16.59 9.19 1.53
N THR A 288 -17.86 9.39 1.18
CA THR A 288 -18.84 8.32 1.06
C THR A 288 -19.44 8.23 -0.33
N TYR A 289 -19.76 7.01 -0.76
CA TYR A 289 -20.47 6.75 -2.02
C TYR A 289 -21.79 6.04 -1.79
N GLU A 290 -22.76 6.28 -2.67
CA GLU A 290 -24.08 5.63 -2.60
C GLU A 290 -24.13 4.29 -3.35
N ASP A 291 -23.02 3.79 -3.90
CA ASP A 291 -22.95 2.56 -4.69
C ASP A 291 -22.59 1.32 -3.85
N ASP A 292 -22.43 0.16 -4.51
CA ASP A 292 -22.01 -1.11 -3.89
C ASP A 292 -20.54 -1.47 -4.14
N SER A 293 -19.73 -0.46 -4.48
CA SER A 293 -18.29 -0.62 -4.71
C SER A 293 -17.57 -1.10 -3.44
N HIS A 294 -16.46 -1.81 -3.63
CA HIS A 294 -15.61 -2.27 -2.52
C HIS A 294 -14.15 -2.10 -2.88
N ALA A 295 -13.40 -1.36 -2.04
CA ALA A 295 -11.98 -1.07 -2.26
C ALA A 295 -11.69 -0.44 -3.64
N ILE A 296 -12.59 0.43 -4.11
CA ILE A 296 -12.47 1.14 -5.38
C ILE A 296 -12.12 2.60 -5.08
N VAL A 297 -11.09 3.10 -5.78
CA VAL A 297 -10.81 4.53 -5.88
C VAL A 297 -11.48 5.03 -7.15
N HIS A 298 -12.27 6.10 -7.07
CA HIS A 298 -12.86 6.72 -8.26
C HIS A 298 -11.87 7.73 -8.86
N ASP A 299 -11.91 7.97 -10.16
CA ASP A 299 -10.96 8.90 -10.83
C ASP A 299 -10.97 10.32 -10.22
N LYS A 300 -12.14 10.76 -9.72
CA LYS A 300 -12.30 12.05 -9.02
C LYS A 300 -11.53 12.13 -7.70
N ASP A 301 -11.13 10.99 -7.13
CA ASP A 301 -10.45 10.90 -5.85
C ASP A 301 -8.94 11.04 -5.98
N TYR A 302 -8.37 10.92 -7.19
CA TYR A 302 -6.93 10.97 -7.40
C TYR A 302 -6.33 12.33 -6.99
N SER A 303 -7.05 13.44 -7.19
CA SER A 303 -6.61 14.76 -6.71
C SER A 303 -6.71 14.85 -5.19
N THR A 304 -7.79 14.35 -4.60
CA THR A 304 -7.98 14.30 -3.14
C THR A 304 -6.88 13.49 -2.46
N ILE A 305 -6.59 12.29 -2.97
CA ILE A 305 -5.52 11.42 -2.45
C ILE A 305 -4.17 12.12 -2.55
N ARG A 306 -3.83 12.71 -3.71
CA ARG A 306 -2.55 13.42 -3.87
C ARG A 306 -2.44 14.64 -2.98
N ASN A 307 -3.52 15.41 -2.83
CA ASN A 307 -3.55 16.57 -1.95
C ASN A 307 -3.39 16.16 -0.49
N TRP A 308 -4.13 15.13 -0.05
CA TRP A 308 -4.04 14.56 1.29
C TRP A 308 -2.63 14.11 1.63
N LEU A 309 -2.02 13.37 0.70
CA LEU A 309 -0.65 12.91 0.87
C LEU A 309 0.34 14.08 0.98
N ASN A 310 0.12 15.20 0.29
CA ASN A 310 1.06 16.33 0.23
C ASN A 310 0.88 17.40 1.31
N GLN A 311 0.02 17.17 2.30
CA GLN A 311 -0.16 18.08 3.45
C GLN A 311 1.09 18.16 4.33
#